data_AF-A0A8T0E2A6-F1
#
_entry.id   AF-A0A8T0E2A6-F1
#
_cell.length_a   1.000
_cell.length_b   1.000
_cell.length_c   1.000
_cell.angle_alpha   90.00
_cell.angle_beta   90.00
_cell.angle_gamma   90.00
#
_symmetry.space_group_name_H-M   'P 1'
#
loop_
_entity.id
_entity.type
_entity.pdbx_description
1 polymer ?
#
loop_
_entity_poly.entity_id
_entity_poly.type
_entity_poly.pdbx_seq_one_letter_code
_entity_poly.pdbx_strand_id
1 'polypeptide(L)'
;MYSKIIPSALVIFSLLVISESKVKQPSNLDQYYDCFNHAECEVDMSDSDSIFTCFDKLSDKQLQPIFKYVNDTYVEYHTDSVPEAVQEYCNLSGDFQKQVYKATVKGIFSYQDMKCDQSMEDECDNAETLLKCFLNLFKNLQKMDYC
;
A
#
# COMPACT_ATOMS: atom_id res chain seq x y z
N MET A 1 19.39 53.54 10.32
CA MET A 1 19.89 52.37 11.07
C MET A 1 19.56 51.13 10.24
N TYR A 2 20.53 50.60 9.50
CA TYR A 2 20.35 49.37 8.70
C TYR A 2 20.81 48.18 9.55
N SER A 3 19.89 47.32 9.96
CA SER A 3 20.23 46.05 10.61
C SER A 3 20.84 45.10 9.59
N LYS A 4 22.06 44.64 9.89
CA LYS A 4 22.73 43.53 9.19
C LYS A 4 21.95 42.24 9.46
N ILE A 5 21.14 41.82 8.51
CA ILE A 5 20.57 40.47 8.50
C ILE A 5 21.70 39.52 8.09
N ILE A 6 22.08 38.62 8.99
CA ILE A 6 23.15 37.65 8.82
C ILE A 6 22.69 36.61 7.77
N PRO A 7 23.38 36.44 6.62
CA PRO A 7 22.96 35.52 5.54
C PRO A 7 22.99 34.03 5.95
N SER A 8 23.66 33.70 7.06
CA SER A 8 23.94 32.32 7.47
C SER A 8 22.75 31.54 8.04
N ALA A 9 21.61 32.19 8.33
CA ALA A 9 20.43 31.50 8.86
C ALA A 9 19.58 30.82 7.78
N LEU A 10 19.70 31.21 6.51
CA LEU A 10 18.87 30.68 5.40
C LEU A 10 19.33 29.31 4.89
N VAL A 11 20.59 28.91 5.14
CA VAL A 11 21.16 27.63 4.67
C VAL A 11 20.68 26.44 5.52
N ILE A 12 20.28 26.67 6.77
CA ILE A 12 19.86 25.59 7.68
C ILE A 12 18.41 25.15 7.37
N PHE A 13 17.56 26.06 6.88
CA PHE A 13 16.17 25.73 6.50
C PHE A 13 16.05 24.93 5.20
N SER A 14 17.11 24.85 4.39
CA SER A 14 17.12 24.03 3.15
C SER A 14 17.43 22.55 3.41
N LEU A 15 17.88 22.18 4.62
CA LEU A 15 18.26 20.80 4.97
C LEU A 15 17.17 20.03 5.73
N LEU A 16 16.00 20.64 6.00
CA LEU A 16 14.93 20.05 6.82
C LEU A 16 13.67 19.66 6.03
N VAL A 17 13.76 19.43 4.72
CA VAL A 17 12.62 19.04 3.88
C VAL A 17 12.89 17.74 3.12
N ILE A 18 13.24 16.66 3.80
CA ILE A 18 13.06 15.29 3.27
C ILE A 18 12.72 14.34 4.43
N SER A 19 11.55 14.50 5.02
CA SER A 19 10.88 13.47 5.81
C SER A 19 9.42 13.88 5.80
N GLU A 20 8.45 13.14 5.29
CA GLU A 20 8.28 11.70 5.16
C GLU A 20 7.30 11.52 3.99
N SER A 21 7.36 10.42 3.26
CA SER A 21 6.13 9.96 2.60
C SER A 21 5.82 8.49 2.77
N LYS A 22 6.59 7.75 3.58
CA LYS A 22 6.20 6.40 4.04
C LYS A 22 4.72 6.44 4.43
N VAL A 23 3.91 5.62 3.76
CA VAL A 23 2.50 5.50 4.13
C VAL A 23 2.46 4.88 5.51
N LYS A 24 1.89 5.61 6.47
CA LYS A 24 1.73 5.10 7.84
C LYS A 24 0.60 4.09 7.85
N GLN A 25 0.86 2.93 8.42
CA GLN A 25 -0.17 1.92 8.62
C GLN A 25 -1.31 2.52 9.47
N PRO A 26 -2.58 2.41 9.03
CA PRO A 26 -3.73 2.79 9.84
C PRO A 26 -3.73 2.04 11.18
N SER A 27 -4.11 2.73 12.26
CA SER A 27 -4.22 2.12 13.59
C SER A 27 -5.26 1.01 13.65
N ASN A 28 -6.30 1.11 12.81
CA ASN A 28 -7.33 0.11 12.66
C ASN A 28 -7.39 -0.36 11.19
N LEU A 29 -6.65 -1.43 10.85
CA LEU A 29 -6.76 -2.04 9.51
C LEU A 29 -8.13 -2.66 9.27
N ASP A 30 -8.82 -3.14 10.32
CA ASP A 30 -10.12 -3.81 10.17
C ASP A 30 -11.19 -2.92 9.53
N GLN A 31 -11.06 -1.60 9.63
CA GLN A 31 -12.01 -0.66 9.03
C GLN A 31 -12.04 -0.71 7.49
N TYR A 32 -11.03 -1.29 6.85
CA TYR A 32 -10.95 -1.40 5.39
C TYR A 32 -11.19 -2.82 4.89
N TYR A 33 -11.50 -3.78 5.77
CA TYR A 33 -11.69 -5.17 5.38
C TYR A 33 -12.83 -5.32 4.35
N ASP A 34 -14.00 -4.75 4.65
CA ASP A 34 -15.16 -4.86 3.77
C ASP A 34 -14.88 -4.18 2.41
N CYS A 35 -14.20 -3.04 2.43
CA CYS A 35 -13.78 -2.34 1.21
C CYS A 35 -12.77 -3.13 0.38
N PHE A 36 -11.79 -3.76 1.03
CA PHE A 36 -10.81 -4.61 0.37
C PHE A 36 -11.51 -5.80 -0.27
N ASN A 37 -12.40 -6.45 0.47
CA ASN A 37 -13.15 -7.60 -0.03
C ASN A 37 -14.05 -7.24 -1.21
N HIS A 38 -14.73 -6.09 -1.13
CA HIS A 38 -15.51 -5.53 -2.24
C HIS A 38 -14.60 -5.27 -3.45
N ALA A 39 -13.46 -4.59 -3.24
CA ALA A 39 -12.52 -4.20 -4.29
C ALA A 39 -11.81 -5.38 -5.00
N GLU A 40 -11.69 -6.53 -4.34
CA GLU A 40 -10.97 -7.70 -4.83
C GLU A 40 -11.91 -8.75 -5.43
N CYS A 41 -13.09 -8.94 -4.83
CA CYS A 41 -13.90 -10.15 -5.05
C CYS A 41 -15.23 -9.90 -5.75
N GLU A 42 -15.68 -8.66 -5.91
CA GLU A 42 -16.93 -8.38 -6.63
C GLU A 42 -16.70 -8.25 -8.14
N VAL A 43 -17.45 -9.06 -8.89
CA VAL A 43 -17.24 -9.33 -10.33
C VAL A 43 -17.81 -8.22 -11.23
N ASP A 44 -18.70 -7.36 -10.71
CA ASP A 44 -19.43 -6.33 -11.48
C ASP A 44 -18.93 -4.90 -11.21
N MET A 45 -17.78 -4.72 -10.59
CA MET A 45 -17.24 -3.39 -10.35
C MET A 45 -16.80 -2.70 -11.65
N SER A 46 -16.92 -1.37 -11.66
CA SER A 46 -16.28 -0.58 -12.70
C SER A 46 -14.77 -0.79 -12.63
N ASP A 47 -14.09 -0.77 -13.78
CA ASP A 47 -12.62 -0.92 -13.81
C ASP A 47 -11.96 0.03 -12.81
N SER A 48 -12.44 1.27 -12.66
CA SER A 48 -11.90 2.27 -11.72
C SER A 48 -12.02 1.96 -10.23
N ASP A 49 -12.93 1.06 -9.84
CA ASP A 49 -13.17 0.67 -8.45
C ASP A 49 -12.51 -0.67 -8.09
N SER A 50 -11.90 -1.32 -9.07
CA SER A 50 -11.14 -2.55 -8.88
C SER A 50 -9.77 -2.30 -8.28
N ILE A 51 -9.33 -3.21 -7.41
CA ILE A 51 -7.97 -3.18 -6.87
C ILE A 51 -6.89 -3.35 -7.96
N PHE A 52 -7.24 -3.94 -9.11
CA PHE A 52 -6.31 -4.13 -10.22
C PHE A 52 -5.81 -2.80 -10.78
N THR A 53 -6.58 -1.73 -10.66
CA THR A 53 -6.12 -0.37 -11.03
C THR A 53 -4.95 0.13 -10.22
N CYS A 54 -4.78 -0.39 -9.00
CA CYS A 54 -3.64 -0.09 -8.16
C CYS A 54 -2.44 -0.95 -8.51
N PHE A 55 -2.65 -2.22 -8.90
CA PHE A 55 -1.58 -3.05 -9.44
C PHE A 55 -1.04 -2.46 -10.76
N ASP A 56 -1.92 -1.96 -11.64
CA ASP A 56 -1.57 -1.33 -12.91
C ASP A 56 -0.75 -0.02 -12.77
N LYS A 57 -0.62 0.54 -11.56
CA LYS A 57 0.30 1.67 -11.30
C LYS A 57 1.76 1.25 -11.34
N LEU A 58 2.04 -0.03 -11.20
CA LEU A 58 3.38 -0.61 -11.18
C LEU A 58 3.53 -1.58 -12.34
N SER A 59 4.71 -1.64 -12.94
CA SER A 59 5.03 -2.76 -13.83
C SER A 59 5.15 -4.06 -13.03
N ASP A 60 4.97 -5.20 -13.69
CA ASP A 60 5.18 -6.52 -13.07
C ASP A 60 6.52 -6.62 -12.34
N LYS A 61 7.59 -6.06 -12.93
CA LYS A 61 8.94 -6.06 -12.33
C LYS A 61 8.99 -5.29 -11.00
N GLN A 62 8.17 -4.26 -10.84
CA GLN A 62 8.09 -3.45 -9.62
C GLN A 62 7.16 -4.10 -8.58
N LEU A 63 6.09 -4.75 -9.02
CA LEU A 63 5.09 -5.38 -8.15
C LEU A 63 5.60 -6.73 -7.58
N GLN A 64 6.30 -7.52 -8.39
CA GLN A 64 6.77 -8.85 -8.03
C GLN A 64 7.61 -8.93 -6.74
N PRO A 65 8.57 -8.03 -6.48
CA PRO A 65 9.30 -8.01 -5.22
C PRO A 65 8.41 -7.83 -3.98
N ILE A 66 7.38 -6.98 -4.08
CA ILE A 66 6.41 -6.74 -3.00
C ILE A 66 5.60 -8.02 -2.78
N PHE A 67 5.02 -8.56 -3.86
CA PHE A 67 4.20 -9.76 -3.80
C PHE A 67 4.97 -10.94 -3.22
N LYS A 68 6.18 -11.20 -3.73
CA LYS A 68 7.04 -12.27 -3.23
C LYS A 68 7.36 -12.12 -1.75
N TYR A 69 7.67 -10.93 -1.28
CA TYR A 69 7.94 -10.71 0.14
C TYR A 69 6.71 -11.01 1.02
N VAL A 70 5.53 -10.55 0.59
CA VAL A 70 4.27 -10.86 1.28
C VAL A 70 4.03 -12.36 1.30
N ASN A 71 4.22 -13.02 0.15
CA ASN A 71 4.02 -14.45 0.01
C ASN A 71 4.97 -15.27 0.91
N ASP A 72 6.25 -14.94 0.86
CA ASP A 72 7.29 -15.67 1.58
C ASP A 72 7.24 -15.44 3.11
N THR A 73 6.63 -14.35 3.58
CA THR A 73 6.76 -13.89 4.97
C THR A 73 5.43 -13.81 5.75
N TYR A 74 4.31 -13.54 5.08
CA TYR A 74 3.04 -13.21 5.74
C TYR A 74 1.89 -14.14 5.38
N VAL A 75 1.78 -14.53 4.11
CA VAL A 75 0.67 -15.36 3.61
C VAL A 75 1.21 -16.36 2.62
N GLU A 76 0.96 -17.65 2.82
CA GLU A 76 1.38 -18.67 1.87
C GLU A 76 0.29 -18.86 0.79
N TYR A 77 0.28 -17.97 -0.21
CA TYR A 77 -0.53 -18.17 -1.42
C TYR A 77 0.06 -19.30 -2.25
N HIS A 78 -0.80 -20.11 -2.86
CA HIS A 78 -0.42 -21.25 -3.70
C HIS A 78 -0.17 -20.84 -5.16
N THR A 79 0.41 -19.65 -5.36
CA THR A 79 0.70 -19.06 -6.67
C THR A 79 1.79 -18.01 -6.59
N ASP A 80 2.48 -17.81 -7.72
CA ASP A 80 3.49 -16.76 -7.93
C ASP A 80 2.93 -15.53 -8.67
N SER A 81 1.61 -15.47 -8.92
CA SER A 81 0.97 -14.36 -9.62
C SER A 81 -0.06 -13.63 -8.77
N VAL A 82 -0.06 -12.30 -8.86
CA VAL A 82 -1.01 -11.45 -8.13
C VAL A 82 -2.46 -11.77 -8.53
N PRO A 83 -2.83 -11.90 -9.82
CA PRO A 83 -4.22 -12.19 -10.19
C PRO A 83 -4.73 -13.53 -9.64
N GLU A 84 -3.89 -14.58 -9.63
CA GLU A 84 -4.28 -15.86 -9.04
C GLU A 84 -4.33 -15.79 -7.51
N ALA A 85 -3.46 -15.00 -6.86
CA ALA A 85 -3.49 -14.81 -5.41
C ALA A 85 -4.77 -14.09 -4.95
N VAL A 86 -5.26 -13.13 -5.76
CA VAL A 86 -6.56 -12.49 -5.58
C VAL A 86 -7.68 -13.52 -5.69
N GLN A 87 -7.66 -14.37 -6.73
CA GLN A 87 -8.66 -15.45 -6.87
C GLN A 87 -8.63 -16.41 -5.67
N GLU A 88 -7.45 -16.79 -5.20
CA GLU A 88 -7.29 -17.62 -4.03
C GLU A 88 -7.89 -16.95 -2.79
N TYR A 89 -7.57 -15.69 -2.55
CA TYR A 89 -8.14 -14.88 -1.46
C TYR A 89 -9.67 -14.83 -1.52
N CYS A 90 -10.24 -14.62 -2.70
CA CYS A 90 -11.69 -14.52 -2.89
C CYS A 90 -12.44 -15.85 -2.73
N ASN A 91 -11.73 -16.98 -2.81
CA ASN A 91 -12.27 -18.30 -2.51
C ASN A 91 -12.25 -18.63 -1.00
N LEU A 92 -11.59 -17.80 -0.18
CA LEU A 92 -11.62 -17.94 1.27
C LEU A 92 -12.93 -17.39 1.85
N SER A 93 -13.22 -17.70 3.12
CA SER A 93 -14.38 -17.13 3.80
C SER A 93 -14.16 -16.97 5.31
N GLY A 94 -15.00 -16.14 5.93
CA GLY A 94 -15.06 -15.94 7.38
C GLY A 94 -13.77 -15.42 7.99
N ASP A 95 -13.46 -15.88 9.21
CA ASP A 95 -12.31 -15.39 9.98
C ASP A 95 -10.97 -15.67 9.30
N PHE A 96 -10.89 -16.71 8.47
CA PHE A 96 -9.66 -17.05 7.77
C PHE A 96 -9.36 -16.05 6.66
N GLN A 97 -10.36 -15.67 5.85
CA GLN A 97 -10.22 -14.62 4.84
C GLN A 97 -9.77 -13.29 5.48
N LYS A 98 -10.39 -12.91 6.60
CA LYS A 98 -10.01 -11.70 7.34
C LYS A 98 -8.58 -11.75 7.89
N GLN A 99 -8.10 -12.92 8.31
CA GLN A 99 -6.71 -13.11 8.72
C GLN A 99 -5.74 -12.93 7.55
N VAL A 100 -6.06 -13.52 6.40
CA VAL A 100 -5.26 -13.37 5.17
C VAL A 100 -5.21 -11.91 4.74
N TYR A 101 -6.35 -11.20 4.71
CA TYR A 101 -6.39 -9.76 4.46
C TYR A 101 -5.41 -8.97 5.37
N LYS A 102 -5.49 -9.20 6.69
CA LYS A 102 -4.61 -8.53 7.66
C LYS A 102 -3.14 -8.81 7.39
N ALA A 103 -2.81 -10.07 7.13
CA ALA A 103 -1.46 -10.51 6.88
C ALA A 103 -0.92 -9.90 5.58
N THR A 104 -1.70 -9.91 4.49
CA THR A 104 -1.35 -9.30 3.21
C THR A 104 -1.08 -7.81 3.34
N VAL A 105 -2.03 -7.04 3.91
CA VAL A 105 -1.87 -5.60 4.06
C VAL A 105 -0.70 -5.26 4.99
N LYS A 106 -0.55 -5.97 6.11
CA LYS A 106 0.60 -5.81 7.02
C LYS A 106 1.92 -6.13 6.32
N GLY A 107 1.95 -7.15 5.47
CA GLY A 107 3.12 -7.53 4.71
C GLY A 107 3.59 -6.42 3.77
N ILE A 108 2.66 -5.73 3.10
CA ILE A 108 2.98 -4.61 2.21
C ILE A 108 3.55 -3.43 3.03
N PHE A 109 2.95 -3.09 4.17
CA PHE A 109 3.50 -2.05 5.06
C PHE A 109 4.89 -2.42 5.59
N SER A 110 5.10 -3.68 6.00
CA SER A 110 6.42 -4.15 6.44
C SER A 110 7.46 -4.11 5.33
N TYR A 111 7.07 -4.43 4.10
CA TYR A 111 7.94 -4.30 2.94
C TYR A 111 8.39 -2.85 2.73
N GLN A 112 7.43 -1.90 2.73
CA GLN A 112 7.74 -0.48 2.66
C GLN A 112 8.72 -0.08 3.76
N ASP A 113 8.40 -0.40 5.03
CA ASP A 113 9.23 -0.02 6.16
C ASP A 113 10.67 -0.52 6.01
N MET A 114 10.83 -1.81 5.70
CA MET A 114 12.12 -2.45 5.46
C MET A 114 12.91 -1.79 4.32
N LYS A 115 12.29 -1.58 3.15
CA LYS A 115 12.98 -1.05 1.97
C LYS A 115 13.35 0.41 2.14
N CYS A 116 12.46 1.20 2.72
CA CYS A 116 12.76 2.59 3.02
C CYS A 116 13.86 2.72 4.09
N ASP A 117 13.89 1.85 5.11
CA ASP A 117 14.97 1.84 6.13
C ASP A 117 16.32 1.42 5.55
N GLN A 118 16.32 0.59 4.51
CA GLN A 118 17.51 0.21 3.74
C GLN A 118 17.94 1.27 2.71
N SER A 119 17.25 2.41 2.64
CA SER A 119 17.47 3.45 1.63
C SER A 119 17.36 2.93 0.18
N MET A 120 16.51 1.93 -0.03
CA MET A 120 16.17 1.41 -1.37
C MET A 120 15.03 2.25 -1.94
N GLU A 121 15.35 3.47 -2.39
CA GLU A 121 14.38 4.50 -2.78
C GLU A 121 13.34 3.98 -3.79
N ASP A 122 13.76 3.38 -4.90
CA ASP A 122 12.84 2.86 -5.92
C ASP A 122 11.84 1.84 -5.35
N GLU A 123 12.30 0.92 -4.49
CA GLU A 123 11.44 -0.13 -3.92
C GLU A 123 10.52 0.41 -2.82
N CYS A 124 11.02 1.37 -2.04
CA CYS A 124 10.24 2.14 -1.08
C CYS A 124 9.09 2.87 -1.79
N ASP A 125 9.40 3.59 -2.87
CA ASP A 125 8.44 4.36 -3.67
C ASP A 125 7.39 3.49 -4.35
N ASN A 126 7.78 2.31 -4.85
CA ASN A 126 6.84 1.34 -5.40
C ASN A 126 5.81 0.89 -4.35
N ALA A 127 6.27 0.52 -3.16
CA ALA A 127 5.40 0.11 -2.07
C ALA A 127 4.50 1.27 -1.58
N GLU A 128 5.06 2.47 -1.49
CA GLU A 128 4.33 3.69 -1.13
C GLU A 128 3.23 4.00 -2.15
N THR A 129 3.54 3.86 -3.45
CA THR A 129 2.60 4.07 -4.55
C THR A 129 1.42 3.11 -4.46
N LEU A 130 1.69 1.83 -4.22
CA LEU A 130 0.66 0.81 -4.07
C LEU A 130 -0.22 1.07 -2.85
N LEU A 131 0.38 1.34 -1.69
CA LEU A 131 -0.34 1.62 -0.45
C LEU A 131 -1.19 2.89 -0.52
N LYS A 132 -0.67 3.96 -1.14
CA LYS A 132 -1.45 5.18 -1.38
C LYS A 132 -2.65 4.90 -2.26
N CYS A 133 -2.47 4.09 -3.32
CA CYS A 133 -3.56 3.73 -4.20
C CYS A 133 -4.66 2.96 -3.46
N PHE A 134 -4.29 1.89 -2.74
CA PHE A 134 -5.23 1.09 -1.95
C PHE A 134 -6.01 1.92 -0.94
N LEU A 135 -5.32 2.72 -0.12
CA LEU A 135 -5.99 3.54 0.89
C LEU A 135 -6.91 4.59 0.27
N ASN A 136 -6.57 5.14 -0.90
CA ASN A 136 -7.44 6.08 -1.60
C ASN A 136 -8.66 5.37 -2.20
N LEU A 137 -8.46 4.18 -2.78
CA LEU A 137 -9.55 3.35 -3.29
C LEU A 137 -10.54 3.01 -2.17
N PHE A 138 -10.07 2.48 -1.04
CA PHE A 138 -10.95 2.12 0.09
C PHE A 138 -11.69 3.34 0.64
N LYS A 139 -11.02 4.50 0.77
CA LYS A 139 -11.69 5.75 1.17
C LYS A 139 -12.77 6.19 0.18
N ASN A 140 -12.60 5.91 -1.11
CA ASN A 140 -13.61 6.24 -2.12
C ASN A 140 -14.79 5.27 -2.06
N LEU A 141 -14.54 3.97 -1.93
CA LEU A 141 -15.57 2.96 -1.72
C LEU A 141 -16.42 3.28 -0.47
N GLN A 142 -15.77 3.69 0.63
CA GLN A 142 -16.45 4.14 1.85
C GLN A 142 -17.36 5.34 1.64
N LYS A 143 -16.95 6.30 0.80
CA LYS A 143 -17.78 7.47 0.48
C LYS A 143 -18.99 7.12 -0.38
N MET A 144 -18.92 6.02 -1.12
CA MET A 144 -19.99 5.52 -1.98
C MET A 144 -20.93 4.56 -1.26
N ASP A 145 -20.70 4.26 0.03
CA ASP A 145 -21.50 3.33 0.83
C ASP A 145 -21.47 1.89 0.29
N TYR A 146 -20.38 1.52 -0.39
CA TYR A 146 -20.10 0.13 -0.77
C TYR A 146 -19.48 -0.67 0.38
N CYS A 147 -18.91 0.07 1.32
CA CYS A 147 -18.37 -0.29 2.62
C CYS A 147 -18.32 1.02 3.44
#